data_AF-A0A523XRX5-F1
#
_entry.id   AF-A0A523XRX5-F1
#
_cell.length_a   1.000
_cell.length_b   1.000
_cell.length_c   1.000
_cell.angle_alpha   90.00
_cell.angle_beta   90.00
_cell.angle_gamma   90.00
#
_symmetry.space_group_name_H-M   'P 1'
#
loop_
_entity.id
_entity.type
_entity.pdbx_description
1 polymer ?
#
loop_
_entity_poly.entity_id
_entity_poly.type
_entity_poly.pdbx_seq_one_letter_code
_entity_poly.pdbx_strand_id
1 'polypeptide(L)'
;MAVKVAFMQLSDCWGCHQSLLNNHLGLLPVLPALEIVYWPAVVDFKHDSLKARENGSVLVGFIEGSIRTNEDYENVKLMREKCALIIAFGSCSCYGNVHGLANQWNKDDLVRRKFSEVESIADGSSGEPTQHTPGFRDKIVNVDEIVNVDVYIAGCPPKPEGIVSAIVFLLGQKPFPMNDLAFCNDCSIKDNCLLDAGKLCFGPITSIGCSLKCTSNGNPCVGCFGPAKTVDSRAEKLNGMTKSLASISSGDKKNLYEFLTLFLNIPLMAGFDLAGDILKQVKKYGSPSTPLANLPPTTEEIVGGLMAFLRDNPDFTEISNVCDTCPRIIGSKSTMTRVKRDYEGLPNMDDCLIEQGYICMGPVTKAGCGGLCITVNTPCSGCYGQTKWGVNQAERFADTVLKQFNVSLSKDDLLAQVKDPIGTFEKFTLASRKGGV
;
A
#
# COMPACT_ATOMS: atom_id res chain seq x y z
N MET A 1 -7.94 3.00 27.37
CA MET A 1 -8.82 4.12 26.98
C MET A 1 -9.01 4.07 25.48
N ALA A 2 -10.20 4.42 24.97
CA ALA A 2 -10.44 4.50 23.54
C ALA A 2 -9.61 5.63 22.92
N VAL A 3 -9.13 5.44 21.70
CA VAL A 3 -8.29 6.41 20.99
C VAL A 3 -9.17 7.34 20.17
N LYS A 4 -9.01 8.66 20.38
CA LYS A 4 -9.73 9.68 19.62
C LYS A 4 -9.26 9.74 18.18
N VAL A 5 -10.18 9.52 17.24
CA VAL A 5 -9.90 9.55 15.80
C VAL A 5 -10.89 10.41 15.03
N ALA A 6 -10.40 11.09 14.00
CA ALA A 6 -11.19 11.85 13.05
C ALA A 6 -10.96 11.34 11.64
N PHE A 7 -12.03 11.25 10.85
CA PHE A 7 -12.04 10.88 9.45
C PHE A 7 -12.58 12.06 8.64
N MET A 8 -11.73 12.62 7.78
CA MET A 8 -12.06 13.72 6.88
C MET A 8 -12.11 13.23 5.44
N GLN A 9 -13.15 13.63 4.74
CA GLN A 9 -13.30 13.46 3.30
C GLN A 9 -13.00 14.80 2.63
N LEU A 10 -12.09 14.80 1.66
CA LEU A 10 -11.83 15.94 0.79
C LEU A 10 -12.43 15.64 -0.60
N SER A 11 -11.79 16.11 -1.68
CA SER A 11 -12.19 15.73 -3.03
C SER A 11 -11.76 14.30 -3.37
N ASP A 12 -12.72 13.37 -3.29
CA ASP A 12 -12.54 11.93 -3.53
C ASP A 12 -13.82 11.22 -4.02
N CYS A 13 -13.80 9.89 -3.99
CA CYS A 13 -14.91 9.00 -4.32
C CYS A 13 -15.44 8.18 -3.12
N TRP A 14 -14.98 8.48 -1.91
CA TRP A 14 -15.29 7.76 -0.66
C TRP A 14 -14.85 6.28 -0.63
N GLY A 15 -14.05 5.85 -1.60
CA GLY A 15 -13.62 4.46 -1.75
C GLY A 15 -12.77 3.96 -0.58
N CYS A 16 -12.00 4.83 0.08
CA CYS A 16 -11.13 4.41 1.18
C CYS A 16 -11.96 4.16 2.45
N HIS A 17 -12.91 5.06 2.77
CA HIS A 17 -13.90 4.82 3.82
C HIS A 17 -14.72 3.54 3.57
N GLN A 18 -15.19 3.30 2.33
CA GLN A 18 -15.89 2.05 2.01
C GLN A 18 -14.98 0.82 2.22
N SER A 19 -13.69 0.91 1.88
CA SER A 19 -12.75 -0.19 2.11
C SER A 19 -12.54 -0.50 3.60
N LEU A 20 -12.53 0.53 4.46
CA LEU A 20 -12.55 0.30 5.91
C LEU A 20 -13.81 -0.46 6.34
N LEU A 21 -14.98 -0.07 5.85
CA LEU A 21 -16.26 -0.73 6.16
C LEU A 21 -16.37 -2.16 5.60
N ASN A 22 -15.67 -2.45 4.50
CA ASN A 22 -15.58 -3.80 3.91
C ASN A 22 -14.82 -4.79 4.79
N ASN A 23 -14.25 -4.36 5.93
CA ASN A 23 -13.71 -5.29 6.91
C ASN A 23 -14.82 -6.00 7.74
N HIS A 24 -16.08 -5.56 7.60
CA HIS A 24 -17.27 -6.24 8.12
C HIS A 24 -17.14 -6.60 9.62
N LEU A 25 -17.20 -7.90 9.96
CA LEU A 25 -17.08 -8.39 11.33
C LEU A 25 -15.69 -8.15 11.95
N GLY A 26 -14.66 -7.96 11.14
CA GLY A 26 -13.31 -7.63 11.63
C GLY A 26 -13.21 -6.22 12.23
N LEU A 27 -14.24 -5.37 12.07
CA LEU A 27 -14.35 -4.10 12.77
C LEU A 27 -14.84 -4.24 14.21
N LEU A 28 -15.51 -5.33 14.59
CA LEU A 28 -16.02 -5.56 15.95
C LEU A 28 -14.94 -5.43 17.05
N PRO A 29 -13.71 -5.95 16.90
CA PRO A 29 -12.65 -5.75 17.89
C PRO A 29 -11.98 -4.37 17.85
N VAL A 30 -12.21 -3.58 16.80
CA VAL A 30 -11.50 -2.31 16.54
C VAL A 30 -12.36 -1.11 16.92
N LEU A 31 -13.62 -1.06 16.49
CA LEU A 31 -14.51 0.07 16.74
C LEU A 31 -14.66 0.42 18.23
N PRO A 32 -14.79 -0.54 19.18
CA PRO A 32 -14.86 -0.21 20.60
C PRO A 32 -13.57 0.41 21.17
N ALA A 33 -12.44 0.25 20.48
CA ALA A 33 -11.17 0.85 20.87
C ALA A 33 -11.00 2.28 20.28
N LEU A 34 -11.92 2.74 19.44
CA LEU A 34 -11.89 4.05 18.81
C LEU A 34 -13.00 4.95 19.37
N GLU A 35 -12.63 6.16 19.76
CA GLU A 35 -13.57 7.25 19.98
C GLU A 35 -13.63 8.07 18.67
N ILE A 36 -14.62 7.79 17.82
CA ILE A 36 -14.79 8.48 16.54
C ILE A 36 -15.42 9.84 16.80
N VAL A 37 -14.59 10.87 16.76
CA VAL A 37 -14.97 12.25 17.13
C VAL A 37 -15.46 13.09 15.96
N TYR A 38 -15.16 12.64 14.74
CA TYR A 38 -15.59 13.26 13.49
C TYR A 38 -15.51 12.23 12.38
N TRP A 39 -16.64 11.92 11.75
CA TRP A 39 -16.74 11.11 10.54
C TRP A 39 -18.12 11.36 9.94
N PRO A 40 -18.30 12.36 9.06
CA PRO A 40 -19.61 12.90 8.70
C PRO A 40 -20.63 11.87 8.18
N ALA A 41 -20.14 10.78 7.58
CA ALA A 41 -20.99 9.71 7.04
C ALA A 41 -21.44 8.68 8.09
N VAL A 42 -20.80 8.63 9.27
CA VAL A 42 -20.99 7.55 10.25
C VAL A 42 -21.46 8.07 11.62
N VAL A 43 -21.03 9.26 12.02
CA VAL A 43 -21.43 9.88 13.30
C VAL A 43 -22.06 11.25 13.05
N ASP A 44 -22.96 11.67 13.95
CA ASP A 44 -23.73 12.91 13.77
C ASP A 44 -22.94 14.20 14.05
N PHE A 45 -21.68 14.10 14.51
CA PHE A 45 -20.81 15.25 14.70
C PHE A 45 -20.58 16.00 13.37
N LYS A 46 -20.89 17.29 13.37
CA LYS A 46 -20.78 18.16 12.18
C LYS A 46 -19.45 18.89 12.15
N HIS A 47 -19.20 19.62 11.08
CA HIS A 47 -17.96 20.37 10.87
C HIS A 47 -17.61 21.29 12.05
N ASP A 48 -18.60 21.99 12.60
CA ASP A 48 -18.39 22.87 13.76
C ASP A 48 -18.03 22.10 15.04
N SER A 49 -18.46 20.84 15.16
CA SER A 49 -18.03 19.96 16.26
C SER A 49 -16.54 19.64 16.19
N LEU A 50 -15.93 19.59 14.99
CA LEU A 50 -14.48 19.44 14.83
C LEU A 50 -13.76 20.75 15.13
N LYS A 51 -14.28 21.89 14.63
CA LYS A 51 -13.70 23.22 14.89
C LYS A 51 -13.62 23.56 16.37
N ALA A 52 -14.67 23.24 17.12
CA ALA A 52 -14.78 23.56 18.55
C ALA A 52 -13.84 22.74 19.45
N ARG A 53 -13.18 21.70 18.92
CA ARG A 53 -12.24 20.88 19.69
C ARG A 53 -10.94 21.62 19.93
N GLU A 54 -10.31 21.31 21.06
CA GLU A 54 -8.97 21.79 21.39
C GLU A 54 -7.94 21.27 20.38
N ASN A 55 -6.92 22.08 20.11
CA ASN A 55 -5.87 21.74 19.15
C ASN A 55 -5.05 20.54 19.65
N GLY A 56 -4.72 19.62 18.74
CA GLY A 56 -4.04 18.37 19.08
C GLY A 56 -4.82 17.39 19.97
N SER A 57 -6.10 17.66 20.29
CA SER A 57 -6.90 16.80 21.18
C SER A 57 -7.37 15.49 20.55
N VAL A 58 -7.30 15.38 19.22
CA VAL A 58 -7.55 14.15 18.47
C VAL A 58 -6.22 13.45 18.23
N LEU A 59 -6.09 12.17 18.56
CA LEU A 59 -4.80 11.49 18.40
C LEU A 59 -4.46 11.30 16.92
N VAL A 60 -5.42 10.82 16.13
CA VAL A 60 -5.20 10.47 14.72
C VAL A 60 -6.28 11.06 13.83
N GLY A 61 -5.88 11.80 12.81
CA GLY A 61 -6.72 12.28 11.72
C GLY A 61 -6.43 11.50 10.43
N PHE A 62 -7.42 10.79 9.91
CA PHE A 62 -7.39 10.17 8.60
C PHE A 62 -7.96 11.15 7.58
N ILE A 63 -7.21 11.42 6.51
CA ILE A 63 -7.62 12.32 5.43
C ILE A 63 -7.71 11.51 4.13
N GLU A 64 -8.93 11.27 3.65
CA GLU A 64 -9.19 10.77 2.30
C GLU A 64 -9.29 11.95 1.32
N GLY A 65 -8.82 11.73 0.09
CA GLY A 65 -8.97 12.69 -0.98
C GLY A 65 -7.82 13.67 -1.15
N SER A 66 -7.81 14.33 -2.30
CA SER A 66 -6.85 15.38 -2.62
C SER A 66 -7.51 16.75 -2.49
N ILE A 67 -6.71 17.80 -2.66
CA ILE A 67 -7.16 19.17 -2.46
C ILE A 67 -7.52 19.76 -3.82
N ARG A 68 -8.82 19.91 -4.11
CA ARG A 68 -9.32 20.50 -5.36
C ARG A 68 -10.12 21.77 -5.14
N THR A 69 -10.76 21.93 -3.98
CA THR A 69 -11.60 23.09 -3.65
C THR A 69 -10.95 23.96 -2.57
N ASN A 70 -11.45 25.18 -2.36
CA ASN A 70 -10.95 26.00 -1.25
C ASN A 70 -11.36 25.42 0.10
N GLU A 71 -12.51 24.75 0.20
CA GLU A 71 -12.92 24.05 1.41
C GLU A 71 -12.01 22.86 1.72
N ASP A 72 -11.55 22.11 0.72
CA ASP A 72 -10.55 21.06 0.95
C ASP A 72 -9.27 21.61 1.61
N TYR A 73 -8.83 22.80 1.16
CA TYR A 73 -7.64 23.48 1.66
C TYR A 73 -7.81 23.95 3.11
N GLU A 74 -8.99 24.44 3.48
CA GLU A 74 -9.27 24.79 4.87
C GLU A 74 -9.44 23.54 5.75
N ASN A 75 -10.09 22.50 5.23
CA ASN A 75 -10.31 21.24 5.96
C ASN A 75 -9.02 20.49 6.25
N VAL A 76 -8.06 20.47 5.32
CA VAL A 76 -6.77 19.82 5.57
C VAL A 76 -5.99 20.53 6.67
N LYS A 77 -6.03 21.87 6.72
CA LYS A 77 -5.40 22.66 7.79
C LYS A 77 -6.09 22.45 9.13
N LEU A 78 -7.42 22.46 9.13
CA LEU A 78 -8.22 22.18 10.33
C LEU A 78 -7.86 20.80 10.90
N MET A 79 -7.81 19.77 10.05
CA MET A 79 -7.39 18.43 10.49
C MET A 79 -6.00 18.45 11.11
N ARG A 80 -5.02 19.08 10.46
CA ARG A 80 -3.64 19.18 10.99
C ARG A 80 -3.57 19.93 12.32
N GLU A 81 -4.41 20.94 12.53
CA GLU A 81 -4.50 21.71 13.78
C GLU A 81 -5.12 20.87 14.91
N LYS A 82 -6.19 20.12 14.62
CA LYS A 82 -6.93 19.35 15.63
C LYS A 82 -6.32 17.99 15.95
N CYS A 83 -5.53 17.42 15.03
CA CYS A 83 -4.97 16.08 15.16
C CYS A 83 -3.46 16.10 15.49
N ALA A 84 -3.07 15.26 16.46
CA ALA A 84 -1.66 15.05 16.79
C ALA A 84 -0.91 14.31 15.66
N LEU A 85 -1.57 13.35 14.99
CA LEU A 85 -1.05 12.62 13.84
C LEU A 85 -2.00 12.75 12.64
N ILE A 86 -1.44 12.91 11.44
CA ILE A 86 -2.16 12.91 10.17
C ILE A 86 -1.75 11.71 9.32
N ILE A 87 -2.78 11.01 8.84
CA ILE A 87 -2.67 9.88 7.93
C ILE A 87 -3.28 10.27 6.59
N ALA A 88 -2.46 10.32 5.54
CA ALA A 88 -2.93 10.37 4.17
C ALA A 88 -3.54 9.00 3.82
N PHE A 89 -4.87 8.94 3.86
CA PHE A 89 -5.64 7.72 3.69
C PHE A 89 -6.10 7.54 2.24
N GLY A 90 -5.40 6.69 1.49
CA GLY A 90 -5.66 6.39 0.08
C GLY A 90 -4.74 7.10 -0.90
N SER A 91 -4.68 6.58 -2.13
CA SER A 91 -3.82 7.14 -3.19
C SER A 91 -4.19 8.57 -3.60
N CYS A 92 -5.44 9.02 -3.37
CA CYS A 92 -5.84 10.41 -3.61
C CYS A 92 -5.08 11.37 -2.69
N SER A 93 -5.09 11.13 -1.39
CA SER A 93 -4.40 11.99 -0.42
C SER A 93 -2.89 11.84 -0.49
N CYS A 94 -2.41 10.65 -0.84
CA CYS A 94 -0.97 10.38 -0.99
C CYS A 94 -0.38 11.01 -2.27
N TYR A 95 -1.06 10.87 -3.42
CA TYR A 95 -0.49 11.08 -4.75
C TYR A 95 -1.41 11.79 -5.77
N GLY A 96 -2.61 12.21 -5.36
CA GLY A 96 -3.55 12.94 -6.20
C GLY A 96 -4.49 12.07 -7.05
N ASN A 97 -4.06 10.89 -7.49
CA ASN A 97 -4.90 9.84 -8.13
C ASN A 97 -5.54 10.29 -9.47
N VAL A 98 -6.55 9.56 -9.96
CA VAL A 98 -7.14 9.68 -11.31
C VAL A 98 -7.59 11.09 -11.64
N HIS A 99 -8.29 11.76 -10.72
CA HIS A 99 -8.76 13.13 -10.97
C HIS A 99 -7.60 14.14 -11.03
N GLY A 100 -6.43 13.80 -10.49
CA GLY A 100 -5.19 14.56 -10.69
C GLY A 100 -4.80 14.75 -12.16
N LEU A 101 -5.27 13.87 -13.07
CA LEU A 101 -5.12 14.05 -14.52
C LEU A 101 -5.72 15.37 -15.03
N ALA A 102 -6.67 15.96 -14.29
CA ALA A 102 -7.25 17.26 -14.61
C ALA A 102 -6.20 18.39 -14.64
N ASN A 103 -5.05 18.22 -13.98
CA ASN A 103 -3.95 19.19 -14.00
C ASN A 103 -3.29 19.38 -15.39
N GLN A 104 -3.67 18.57 -16.40
CA GLN A 104 -3.28 18.81 -17.80
C GLN A 104 -4.00 20.00 -18.44
N TRP A 105 -5.08 20.49 -17.80
CA TRP A 105 -5.88 21.60 -18.30
C TRP A 105 -5.93 22.73 -17.28
N ASN A 106 -6.23 23.94 -17.75
CA ASN A 106 -6.51 25.06 -16.87
C ASN A 106 -7.85 24.85 -16.16
N LYS A 107 -7.96 25.35 -14.93
CA LYS A 107 -9.22 25.31 -14.15
C LYS A 107 -10.42 25.81 -14.96
N ASP A 108 -10.27 26.93 -15.65
CA ASP A 108 -11.38 27.58 -16.35
C ASP A 108 -11.87 26.74 -17.54
N ASP A 109 -10.96 26.01 -18.20
CA ASP A 109 -11.33 25.08 -19.28
C ASP A 109 -12.11 23.88 -18.72
N LEU A 110 -11.71 23.35 -17.56
CA LEU A 110 -12.42 22.26 -16.89
C LEU A 110 -13.82 22.68 -16.43
N VAL A 111 -13.92 23.87 -15.82
CA VAL A 111 -15.19 24.45 -15.36
C VAL A 111 -16.11 24.69 -16.55
N ARG A 112 -15.61 25.35 -17.60
CA ARG A 112 -16.37 25.60 -18.83
C ARG A 112 -16.81 24.30 -19.50
N ARG A 113 -15.91 23.31 -19.61
CA ARG A 113 -16.24 21.98 -20.16
C ARG A 113 -17.40 21.35 -19.39
N LYS A 114 -17.36 21.37 -18.05
CA LYS A 114 -18.34 20.70 -17.18
C LYS A 114 -19.68 21.42 -17.07
N PHE A 115 -19.66 22.75 -16.97
CA PHE A 115 -20.84 23.54 -16.61
C PHE A 115 -21.41 24.37 -17.75
N SER A 116 -20.76 24.39 -18.92
CA SER A 116 -21.24 25.16 -20.07
C SER A 116 -21.27 24.37 -21.37
N GLU A 117 -20.28 23.52 -21.63
CA GLU A 117 -20.10 22.86 -22.93
C GLU A 117 -20.58 21.41 -22.97
N VAL A 118 -21.04 20.82 -21.84
CA VAL A 118 -21.60 19.47 -21.88
C VAL A 118 -22.91 19.44 -22.65
N GLU A 119 -23.02 18.47 -23.54
CA GLU A 119 -24.10 18.27 -24.48
C GLU A 119 -25.45 18.03 -23.78
N SER A 120 -25.41 17.60 -22.52
CA SER A 120 -26.58 17.39 -21.66
C SER A 120 -27.20 18.68 -21.12
N ILE A 121 -26.54 19.84 -21.21
CA ILE A 121 -27.15 21.13 -20.87
C ILE A 121 -27.99 21.58 -22.06
N ALA A 122 -29.25 21.14 -22.07
CA ALA A 122 -30.18 21.39 -23.18
C ALA A 122 -31.16 22.54 -22.91
N ASP A 123 -31.30 22.96 -21.65
CA ASP A 123 -32.26 23.97 -21.18
C ASP A 123 -31.67 25.39 -21.11
N GLY A 124 -30.39 25.55 -21.47
CA GLY A 124 -29.68 26.82 -21.40
C GLY A 124 -29.20 27.19 -19.99
N SER A 125 -29.23 26.27 -19.00
CA SER A 125 -28.77 26.51 -17.63
C SER A 125 -27.23 26.58 -17.48
N SER A 126 -26.52 27.05 -18.51
CA SER A 126 -25.05 27.06 -18.55
C SER A 126 -24.47 28.03 -17.52
N GLY A 127 -23.36 27.65 -16.89
CA GLY A 127 -22.60 28.50 -15.97
C GLY A 127 -22.15 27.77 -14.71
N GLU A 128 -21.02 28.19 -14.14
CA GLU A 128 -20.50 27.62 -12.91
C GLU A 128 -21.43 27.94 -11.71
N PRO A 129 -21.78 26.94 -10.87
CA PRO A 129 -22.46 27.19 -9.61
C PRO A 129 -21.53 27.91 -8.62
N THR A 130 -21.87 29.14 -8.26
CA THR A 130 -21.07 29.99 -7.34
C THR A 130 -21.73 30.23 -5.98
N GLN A 131 -23.02 29.88 -5.82
CA GLN A 131 -23.76 30.09 -4.58
C GLN A 131 -23.61 28.87 -3.66
N HIS A 132 -23.12 29.09 -2.44
CA HIS A 132 -22.90 28.04 -1.42
C HIS A 132 -21.99 26.89 -1.89
N THR A 133 -21.07 27.17 -2.81
CA THR A 133 -20.06 26.22 -3.29
C THR A 133 -18.65 26.70 -2.92
N PRO A 134 -17.71 25.78 -2.63
CA PRO A 134 -16.40 26.14 -2.07
C PRO A 134 -15.43 26.76 -3.10
N GLY A 135 -15.81 26.84 -4.38
CA GLY A 135 -14.93 27.27 -5.48
C GLY A 135 -13.75 26.31 -5.72
N PHE A 136 -13.19 26.36 -6.93
CA PHE A 136 -12.07 25.48 -7.31
C PHE A 136 -10.71 26.15 -7.16
N ARG A 137 -9.73 25.35 -6.72
CA ARG A 137 -8.29 25.68 -6.77
C ARG A 137 -7.78 25.50 -8.21
N ASP A 138 -6.67 26.17 -8.54
CA ASP A 138 -6.12 26.13 -9.89
C ASP A 138 -5.60 24.73 -10.27
N LYS A 139 -5.00 24.03 -9.31
CA LYS A 139 -4.50 22.66 -9.47
C LYS A 139 -4.97 21.77 -8.34
N ILE A 140 -5.11 20.49 -8.65
CA ILE A 140 -5.26 19.42 -7.66
C ILE A 140 -3.88 19.15 -7.07
N VAL A 141 -3.79 19.14 -5.75
CA VAL A 141 -2.55 18.90 -5.02
C VAL A 141 -2.76 17.89 -3.91
N ASN A 142 -1.68 17.27 -3.48
CA ASN A 142 -1.70 16.26 -2.43
C ASN A 142 -1.80 16.90 -1.04
N VAL A 143 -2.13 16.09 -0.02
CA VAL A 143 -2.22 16.56 1.38
C VAL A 143 -0.87 17.07 1.89
N ASP A 144 0.22 16.37 1.54
CA ASP A 144 1.59 16.67 1.99
C ASP A 144 2.20 17.93 1.36
N GLU A 145 1.52 18.55 0.39
CA GLU A 145 1.90 19.86 -0.15
C GLU A 145 1.45 21.02 0.73
N ILE A 146 0.43 20.80 1.57
CA ILE A 146 -0.21 21.84 2.38
C ILE A 146 0.09 21.66 3.87
N VAL A 147 0.14 20.41 4.36
CA VAL A 147 0.38 20.10 5.77
C VAL A 147 1.39 18.96 5.92
N ASN A 148 2.03 18.89 7.08
CA ASN A 148 2.88 17.73 7.41
C ASN A 148 2.01 16.47 7.61
N VAL A 149 2.30 15.45 6.81
CA VAL A 149 1.70 14.11 6.91
C VAL A 149 2.66 13.18 7.64
N ASP A 150 2.17 12.51 8.68
CA ASP A 150 2.97 11.61 9.53
C ASP A 150 3.01 10.19 8.96
N VAL A 151 1.92 9.78 8.31
CA VAL A 151 1.71 8.43 7.78
C VAL A 151 1.02 8.45 6.43
N TYR A 152 1.44 7.61 5.50
CA TYR A 152 0.74 7.39 4.23
C TYR A 152 0.15 5.99 4.21
N ILE A 153 -1.07 5.83 3.68
CA ILE A 153 -1.69 4.53 3.38
C ILE A 153 -2.13 4.54 1.92
N ALA A 154 -1.28 4.04 1.03
CA ALA A 154 -1.58 4.02 -0.40
C ALA A 154 -2.55 2.90 -0.81
N GLY A 155 -3.18 3.10 -1.96
CA GLY A 155 -4.14 2.18 -2.60
C GLY A 155 -5.38 2.94 -3.06
N CYS A 156 -6.00 2.46 -4.15
CA CYS A 156 -7.24 3.05 -4.69
C CYS A 156 -8.37 2.01 -4.78
N PRO A 157 -8.98 1.63 -3.63
CA PRO A 157 -8.59 1.99 -2.26
C PRO A 157 -7.52 1.05 -1.68
N PRO A 158 -6.95 1.37 -0.50
CA PRO A 158 -6.13 0.41 0.26
C PRO A 158 -6.95 -0.82 0.65
N LYS A 159 -6.35 -2.00 0.82
CA LYS A 159 -7.10 -3.21 1.20
C LYS A 159 -7.65 -3.09 2.64
N PRO A 160 -8.85 -3.63 2.93
CA PRO A 160 -9.46 -3.55 4.25
C PRO A 160 -8.55 -4.03 5.39
N GLU A 161 -7.85 -5.15 5.18
CA GLU A 161 -6.92 -5.73 6.16
C GLU A 161 -5.73 -4.81 6.43
N GLY A 162 -5.29 -4.09 5.39
CA GLY A 162 -4.23 -3.10 5.50
C GLY A 162 -4.62 -1.92 6.39
N ILE A 163 -5.84 -1.43 6.22
CA ILE A 163 -6.39 -0.31 6.99
C ILE A 163 -6.56 -0.70 8.47
N VAL A 164 -7.16 -1.86 8.74
CA VAL A 164 -7.35 -2.33 10.12
C VAL A 164 -6.03 -2.57 10.83
N SER A 165 -5.04 -3.15 10.15
CA SER A 165 -3.71 -3.36 10.75
C SER A 165 -3.04 -2.03 11.11
N ALA A 166 -3.15 -1.01 10.24
CA ALA A 166 -2.67 0.33 10.52
C ALA A 166 -3.35 0.95 11.75
N ILE A 167 -4.68 0.80 11.86
CA ILE A 167 -5.44 1.28 13.02
C ILE A 167 -4.99 0.54 14.30
N VAL A 168 -4.89 -0.78 14.27
CA VAL A 168 -4.46 -1.59 15.43
C VAL A 168 -3.05 -1.22 15.88
N PHE A 169 -2.14 -0.95 14.94
CA PHE A 169 -0.80 -0.45 15.26
C PHE A 169 -0.85 0.85 16.06
N LEU A 170 -1.72 1.80 15.66
CA LEU A 170 -1.89 3.10 16.33
C LEU A 170 -2.58 2.99 17.70
N LEU A 171 -3.38 1.95 17.92
CA LEU A 171 -4.00 1.64 19.21
C LEU A 171 -2.99 1.12 20.26
N GLY A 172 -1.71 1.00 19.89
CA GLY A 172 -0.69 0.31 20.65
C GLY A 172 -0.81 -1.20 20.40
N GLN A 173 0.30 -1.84 20.03
CA GLN A 173 0.33 -3.30 19.87
C GLN A 173 -0.24 -3.94 21.13
N LYS A 174 -1.41 -4.57 21.03
CA LYS A 174 -1.88 -5.44 22.12
C LYS A 174 -0.82 -6.51 22.33
N PRO A 175 -0.49 -6.87 23.58
CA PRO A 175 0.47 -7.94 23.85
C PRO A 175 0.07 -9.18 23.06
N PHE A 176 1.03 -9.78 22.36
CA PHE A 176 0.79 -10.96 21.55
C PHE A 176 0.20 -12.05 22.43
N PRO A 177 -0.97 -12.64 22.08
CA PRO A 177 -1.42 -13.86 22.73
C PRO A 177 -0.45 -14.99 22.38
N MET A 178 0.61 -15.13 23.18
CA MET A 178 1.62 -16.16 22.99
C MET A 178 1.07 -17.50 23.49
N ASN A 179 0.86 -18.44 22.58
CA ASN A 179 0.64 -19.82 22.96
C ASN A 179 1.93 -20.44 23.48
N ASP A 180 1.79 -21.45 24.34
CA ASP A 180 2.94 -22.11 24.95
C ASP A 180 3.81 -22.81 23.92
N LEU A 181 3.20 -23.39 22.87
CA LEU A 181 3.88 -24.19 21.85
C LEU A 181 3.98 -23.47 20.49
N ALA A 182 5.09 -23.73 19.79
CA ALA A 182 5.28 -23.32 18.41
C ALA A 182 4.42 -24.13 17.41
N PHE A 183 4.08 -23.53 16.26
CA PHE A 183 3.29 -24.11 15.17
C PHE A 183 3.86 -25.44 14.67
N CYS A 184 5.19 -25.58 14.68
CA CYS A 184 5.86 -26.83 14.34
C CYS A 184 5.36 -28.04 15.14
N ASN A 185 4.85 -27.85 16.37
CA ASN A 185 4.28 -28.94 17.17
C ASN A 185 3.04 -29.59 16.53
N ASP A 186 2.28 -28.86 15.71
CA ASP A 186 1.05 -29.32 15.04
C ASP A 186 1.13 -29.23 13.50
N CYS A 187 2.35 -29.12 12.98
CA CYS A 187 2.62 -29.09 11.54
C CYS A 187 2.40 -30.48 10.91
N SER A 188 1.65 -30.53 9.81
CA SER A 188 1.28 -31.74 9.05
C SER A 188 2.41 -32.29 8.17
N ILE A 189 3.42 -31.48 7.87
CA ILE A 189 4.51 -31.84 6.94
C ILE A 189 5.87 -31.94 7.63
N LYS A 190 5.90 -32.39 8.90
CA LYS A 190 7.14 -32.51 9.69
C LYS A 190 8.24 -33.31 9.00
N ASP A 191 7.85 -34.35 8.27
CA ASP A 191 8.76 -35.27 7.56
C ASP A 191 9.22 -34.70 6.21
N ASN A 192 8.49 -33.74 5.64
CA ASN A 192 8.79 -33.04 4.39
C ASN A 192 8.90 -31.53 4.65
N CYS A 193 9.73 -31.16 5.63
CA CYS A 193 9.79 -29.80 6.14
C CYS A 193 10.28 -28.80 5.09
N LEU A 194 9.62 -27.65 4.98
CA LEU A 194 10.00 -26.59 4.03
C LEU A 194 11.38 -26.00 4.34
N LEU A 195 11.78 -25.93 5.61
CA LEU A 195 13.13 -25.51 6.00
C LEU A 195 14.18 -26.51 5.49
N ASP A 196 13.85 -27.80 5.43
CA ASP A 196 14.75 -28.82 4.89
C ASP A 196 14.92 -28.72 3.37
N ALA A 197 13.87 -28.27 2.69
CA ALA A 197 13.92 -27.91 1.28
C ALA A 197 14.51 -26.51 1.00
N GLY A 198 15.06 -25.82 2.02
CA GLY A 198 15.70 -24.51 1.86
C GLY A 198 14.75 -23.31 1.72
N LYS A 199 13.45 -23.48 2.00
CA LYS A 199 12.46 -22.39 1.96
C LYS A 199 12.28 -21.76 3.34
N LEU A 200 12.23 -20.42 3.41
CA LEU A 200 12.01 -19.71 4.67
C LEU A 200 10.60 -19.99 5.21
N CYS A 201 10.55 -20.58 6.41
CA CYS A 201 9.32 -20.89 7.13
C CYS A 201 9.49 -20.54 8.61
N PHE A 202 8.60 -19.69 9.12
CA PHE A 202 8.68 -19.12 10.47
C PHE A 202 7.87 -19.90 11.52
N GLY A 203 7.38 -21.09 11.13
CA GLY A 203 6.66 -22.01 12.02
C GLY A 203 7.38 -22.33 13.34
N PRO A 204 8.72 -22.45 13.40
CA PRO A 204 9.42 -22.79 14.64
C PRO A 204 9.31 -21.75 15.76
N ILE A 205 8.96 -20.51 15.44
CA ILE A 205 8.86 -19.39 16.40
C ILE A 205 7.44 -18.82 16.50
N THR A 206 6.50 -19.36 15.74
CA THR A 206 5.11 -18.86 15.65
C THR A 206 4.21 -19.64 16.57
N SER A 207 3.28 -18.97 17.26
CA SER A 207 2.25 -19.63 18.10
C SER A 207 1.43 -20.66 17.32
N ILE A 208 1.16 -21.80 17.96
CA ILE A 208 0.21 -22.83 17.50
C ILE A 208 -1.24 -22.29 17.50
N GLY A 209 -2.18 -23.02 16.88
CA GLY A 209 -3.63 -22.69 16.89
C GLY A 209 -4.20 -22.26 15.53
N CYS A 210 -3.36 -22.22 14.50
CA CYS A 210 -3.78 -21.93 13.13
C CYS A 210 -4.50 -23.12 12.50
N SER A 211 -5.80 -22.96 12.20
CA SER A 211 -6.61 -23.98 11.50
C SER A 211 -6.29 -24.08 10.00
N LEU A 212 -5.81 -23.00 9.37
CA LEU A 212 -5.51 -22.94 7.94
C LEU A 212 -4.31 -23.81 7.55
N LYS A 213 -3.37 -24.05 8.48
CA LYS A 213 -2.16 -24.87 8.30
C LYS A 213 -1.54 -24.74 6.89
N CYS A 214 -1.15 -23.52 6.50
CA CYS A 214 -0.68 -23.17 5.15
C CYS A 214 0.36 -24.14 4.56
N THR A 215 1.17 -24.73 5.44
CA THR A 215 2.18 -25.75 5.14
C THR A 215 1.63 -27.00 4.46
N SER A 216 0.38 -27.38 4.72
CA SER A 216 -0.27 -28.52 4.04
C SER A 216 -0.39 -28.33 2.54
N ASN A 217 -0.44 -27.08 2.06
CA ASN A 217 -0.50 -26.72 0.65
C ASN A 217 0.88 -26.34 0.07
N GLY A 218 1.97 -26.66 0.79
CA GLY A 218 3.33 -26.33 0.39
C GLY A 218 3.76 -24.88 0.62
N ASN A 219 2.91 -24.05 1.25
CA ASN A 219 3.22 -22.66 1.59
C ASN A 219 3.82 -22.55 2.99
N PRO A 220 4.86 -21.73 3.21
CA PRO A 220 5.46 -21.59 4.53
C PRO A 220 4.54 -20.93 5.55
N CYS A 221 4.81 -21.18 6.83
CA CYS A 221 4.22 -20.41 7.91
C CYS A 221 4.88 -19.02 7.94
N VAL A 222 4.07 -17.97 7.88
CA VAL A 222 4.50 -16.57 7.86
C VAL A 222 4.19 -15.85 9.18
N GLY A 223 3.96 -16.59 10.27
CA GLY A 223 3.91 -15.96 11.59
C GLY A 223 2.62 -15.24 11.98
N CYS A 224 1.50 -15.47 11.31
CA CYS A 224 0.24 -14.74 11.54
C CYS A 224 -0.37 -14.85 12.95
N PHE A 225 0.03 -15.84 13.75
CA PHE A 225 -0.42 -15.98 15.15
C PHE A 225 0.56 -15.35 16.16
N GLY A 226 1.58 -14.63 15.67
CA GLY A 226 2.60 -13.99 16.52
C GLY A 226 3.56 -14.99 17.18
N PRO A 227 4.44 -14.51 18.07
CA PRO A 227 5.45 -15.33 18.73
C PRO A 227 4.84 -16.40 19.63
N ALA A 228 5.49 -17.55 19.73
CA ALA A 228 5.24 -18.57 20.75
C ALA A 228 6.12 -18.33 21.99
N LYS A 229 5.73 -18.85 23.16
CA LYS A 229 6.59 -18.82 24.36
C LYS A 229 7.77 -19.78 24.26
N THR A 230 7.57 -20.94 23.62
CA THR A 230 8.62 -21.93 23.35
C THR A 230 8.95 -21.95 21.86
N VAL A 231 10.21 -22.20 21.54
CA VAL A 231 10.70 -22.37 20.16
C VAL A 231 10.89 -23.85 19.85
N ASP A 232 10.56 -24.26 18.63
CA ASP A 232 10.84 -25.62 18.13
C ASP A 232 12.35 -25.76 17.81
N SER A 233 12.90 -26.98 17.88
CA SER A 233 14.31 -27.23 17.58
C SER A 233 14.72 -26.82 16.16
N ARG A 234 13.76 -26.80 15.21
CA ARG A 234 13.98 -26.29 13.86
C ARG A 234 14.27 -24.78 13.79
N ALA A 235 14.10 -24.05 14.89
CA ALA A 235 14.45 -22.63 14.97
C ALA A 235 15.95 -22.40 14.77
N GLU A 236 16.82 -23.34 15.13
CA GLU A 236 18.27 -23.23 14.87
C GLU A 236 18.56 -23.18 13.37
N LYS A 237 17.85 -24.00 12.58
CA LYS A 237 17.98 -24.01 11.12
C LYS A 237 17.47 -22.71 10.51
N LEU A 238 16.31 -22.23 10.97
CA LEU A 238 15.79 -20.92 10.58
C LEU A 238 16.78 -19.80 10.91
N ASN A 239 17.37 -19.80 12.10
CA ASN A 239 18.40 -18.85 12.52
C ASN A 239 19.62 -18.88 11.58
N GLY A 240 20.12 -20.08 11.25
CA GLY A 240 21.18 -20.26 10.27
C GLY A 240 20.84 -19.68 8.89
N MET A 241 19.61 -19.91 8.41
CA MET A 241 19.14 -19.33 7.13
C MET A 241 19.06 -17.80 7.18
N THR A 242 18.67 -17.21 8.33
CA THR A 242 18.64 -15.75 8.49
C THR A 242 20.02 -15.09 8.52
N LYS A 243 21.09 -15.87 8.72
CA LYS A 243 22.47 -15.36 8.62
C LYS A 243 22.98 -15.33 7.17
N SER A 244 22.26 -15.93 6.24
CA SER A 244 22.62 -16.04 4.81
C SER A 244 21.55 -15.46 3.87
N LEU A 245 20.96 -14.33 4.24
CA LEU A 245 19.83 -13.72 3.52
C LEU A 245 20.19 -13.07 2.17
N ALA A 246 21.47 -12.85 1.88
CA ALA A 246 21.91 -12.20 0.64
C ALA A 246 21.60 -13.02 -0.63
N SER A 247 21.37 -14.33 -0.51
CA SER A 247 21.15 -15.26 -1.62
C SER A 247 19.75 -15.88 -1.66
N ILE A 248 18.75 -15.25 -1.04
CA ILE A 248 17.39 -15.81 -0.94
C ILE A 248 16.58 -15.64 -2.23
N SER A 249 15.71 -16.61 -2.52
CA SER A 249 14.83 -16.59 -3.69
C SER A 249 13.78 -15.48 -3.61
N SER A 250 13.15 -15.12 -4.74
CA SER A 250 12.04 -14.15 -4.77
C SER A 250 10.86 -14.59 -3.88
N GLY A 251 10.55 -15.89 -3.86
CA GLY A 251 9.55 -16.47 -2.97
C GLY A 251 9.91 -16.30 -1.50
N ASP A 252 11.18 -16.48 -1.13
CA ASP A 252 11.65 -16.30 0.25
C ASP A 252 11.65 -14.82 0.68
N LYS A 253 11.93 -13.88 -0.24
CA LYS A 253 11.75 -12.44 0.02
C LYS A 253 10.29 -12.11 0.37
N LYS A 254 9.34 -12.66 -0.40
CA LYS A 254 7.91 -12.51 -0.13
C LYS A 254 7.53 -13.10 1.23
N ASN A 255 8.00 -14.29 1.57
CA ASN A 255 7.69 -14.93 2.86
C ASN A 255 8.29 -14.16 4.04
N LEU A 256 9.52 -13.66 3.89
CA LEU A 256 10.15 -12.79 4.88
C LEU A 256 9.35 -11.49 5.07
N TYR A 257 8.89 -10.91 3.96
CA TYR A 257 8.06 -9.71 3.99
C TYR A 257 6.70 -9.93 4.70
N GLU A 258 6.00 -11.03 4.37
CA GLU A 258 4.76 -11.42 5.06
C GLU A 258 5.00 -11.71 6.53
N PHE A 259 6.12 -12.36 6.89
CA PHE A 259 6.52 -12.57 8.27
C PHE A 259 6.76 -11.27 9.03
N LEU A 260 7.56 -10.36 8.51
CA LEU A 260 7.82 -9.10 9.21
C LEU A 260 6.53 -8.28 9.38
N THR A 261 5.58 -8.42 8.44
CA THR A 261 4.26 -7.77 8.51
C THR A 261 3.37 -8.40 9.59
N LEU A 262 3.24 -9.73 9.56
CA LEU A 262 2.25 -10.46 10.33
C LEU A 262 2.76 -10.89 11.72
N PHE A 263 4.02 -11.29 11.82
CA PHE A 263 4.63 -11.79 13.05
C PHE A 263 5.00 -10.69 14.03
N LEU A 264 5.58 -9.59 13.53
CA LEU A 264 5.99 -8.46 14.36
C LEU A 264 4.83 -7.47 14.57
N ASN A 265 3.68 -7.70 13.93
CA ASN A 265 2.54 -6.77 13.87
C ASN A 265 2.99 -5.34 13.52
N ILE A 266 4.02 -5.25 12.66
CA ILE A 266 4.50 -4.01 12.09
C ILE A 266 3.80 -3.93 10.75
N PRO A 267 3.08 -2.84 10.43
CA PRO A 267 2.60 -2.62 9.08
C PRO A 267 3.81 -2.32 8.18
N LEU A 268 4.54 -3.35 7.77
CA LEU A 268 5.47 -3.30 6.65
C LEU A 268 4.68 -3.42 5.35
N MET A 269 3.61 -2.65 5.22
CA MET A 269 2.74 -2.72 4.06
C MET A 269 3.32 -1.84 2.97
N ALA A 270 3.39 -2.35 1.75
CA ALA A 270 3.81 -1.57 0.62
C ALA A 270 2.75 -0.49 0.41
N GLY A 271 3.15 0.75 0.64
CA GLY A 271 2.22 1.89 0.72
C GLY A 271 1.92 2.42 2.12
N PHE A 272 2.39 1.75 3.19
CA PHE A 272 2.37 2.27 4.56
C PHE A 272 3.72 2.92 4.88
N ASP A 273 3.78 4.24 4.77
CA ASP A 273 5.01 5.00 5.03
C ASP A 273 4.87 5.76 6.36
N LEU A 274 5.39 5.17 7.45
CA LEU A 274 5.46 5.79 8.78
C LEU A 274 6.82 6.49 8.94
N ALA A 275 6.86 7.71 9.50
CA ALA A 275 8.12 8.33 9.94
C ALA A 275 8.91 7.44 10.96
N GLY A 276 8.22 6.48 11.58
CA GLY A 276 8.76 5.42 12.44
C GLY A 276 8.73 4.01 11.83
N ASP A 277 8.71 3.84 10.50
CA ASP A 277 8.88 2.53 9.86
C ASP A 277 10.20 1.90 10.35
N ILE A 278 10.19 0.65 10.82
CA ILE A 278 11.40 -0.06 11.26
C ILE A 278 12.46 -0.03 10.16
N LEU A 279 12.08 -0.15 8.89
CA LEU A 279 13.01 -0.04 7.76
C LEU A 279 13.63 1.36 7.65
N LYS A 280 12.86 2.42 7.93
CA LYS A 280 13.39 3.80 8.00
C LYS A 280 14.21 4.05 9.26
N GLN A 281 13.82 3.51 10.41
CA GLN A 281 14.59 3.59 11.66
C GLN A 281 15.93 2.90 11.51
N VAL A 282 15.93 1.72 10.91
CA VAL A 282 17.13 0.95 10.59
C VAL A 282 17.99 1.67 9.55
N LYS A 283 17.39 2.22 8.48
CA LYS A 283 18.10 3.06 7.49
C LYS A 283 18.70 4.35 8.08
N LYS A 284 18.03 4.97 9.06
CA LYS A 284 18.42 6.28 9.63
C LYS A 284 19.31 6.17 10.87
N TYR A 285 19.12 5.15 11.70
CA TYR A 285 19.74 5.01 13.02
C TYR A 285 20.49 3.68 13.21
N GLY A 286 20.48 2.78 12.23
CA GLY A 286 21.18 1.50 12.30
C GLY A 286 20.54 0.46 13.22
N SER A 287 19.43 0.79 13.88
CA SER A 287 18.65 -0.14 14.73
C SER A 287 17.21 0.37 14.89
N PRO A 288 16.22 -0.52 15.15
CA PRO A 288 14.87 -0.09 15.46
C PRO A 288 14.79 0.58 16.85
N SER A 289 14.04 1.66 16.96
CA SER A 289 13.67 2.34 18.21
C SER A 289 12.39 1.78 18.86
N THR A 290 11.63 0.93 18.16
CA THR A 290 10.42 0.30 18.72
C THR A 290 10.78 -1.00 19.46
N PRO A 291 10.47 -1.14 20.77
CA PRO A 291 10.79 -2.33 21.51
C PRO A 291 9.89 -3.51 21.12
N LEU A 292 10.49 -4.57 20.58
CA LEU A 292 9.89 -5.90 20.53
C LEU A 292 9.97 -6.51 21.93
N ALA A 293 9.08 -6.07 22.82
CA ALA A 293 9.12 -6.53 24.21
C ALA A 293 8.61 -7.97 24.33
N ASN A 294 9.24 -8.76 25.20
CA ASN A 294 8.81 -10.10 25.64
C ASN A 294 8.94 -11.23 24.58
N LEU A 295 10.03 -11.26 23.81
CA LEU A 295 10.33 -12.39 22.90
C LEU A 295 11.25 -13.41 23.58
N PRO A 296 11.13 -14.72 23.25
CA PRO A 296 12.15 -15.71 23.62
C PRO A 296 13.53 -15.36 23.04
N PRO A 297 14.65 -15.70 23.71
CA PRO A 297 16.01 -15.32 23.25
C PRO A 297 16.34 -15.74 21.81
N THR A 298 15.93 -16.95 21.40
CA THR A 298 16.14 -17.43 20.02
C THR A 298 15.31 -16.65 19.01
N THR A 299 14.10 -16.25 19.38
CA THR A 299 13.24 -15.39 18.55
C THR A 299 13.85 -14.00 18.43
N GLU A 300 14.42 -13.47 19.51
CA GLU A 300 15.15 -12.20 19.52
C GLU A 300 16.38 -12.25 18.62
N GLU A 301 17.17 -13.33 18.64
CA GLU A 301 18.33 -13.50 17.75
C GLU A 301 17.93 -13.57 16.27
N ILE A 302 16.88 -14.33 15.95
CA ILE A 302 16.35 -14.45 14.58
C ILE A 302 15.88 -13.07 14.10
N VAL A 303 15.06 -12.38 14.89
CA VAL A 303 14.57 -11.05 14.52
C VAL A 303 15.73 -10.05 14.43
N GLY A 304 16.70 -10.10 15.34
CA GLY A 304 17.91 -9.28 15.30
C GLY A 304 18.73 -9.51 14.03
N GLY A 305 18.90 -10.76 13.59
CA GLY A 305 19.58 -11.10 12.33
C GLY A 305 18.84 -10.56 11.11
N LEU A 306 17.50 -10.67 11.08
CA LEU A 306 16.67 -10.06 10.03
C LEU A 306 16.83 -8.54 10.02
N MET A 307 16.83 -7.89 11.19
CA MET A 307 16.98 -6.43 11.29
C MET A 307 18.38 -5.97 10.86
N ALA A 308 19.44 -6.69 11.21
CA ALA A 308 20.79 -6.42 10.74
C ALA A 308 20.90 -6.56 9.21
N PHE A 309 20.27 -7.58 8.62
CA PHE A 309 20.21 -7.72 7.18
C PHE A 309 19.47 -6.55 6.51
N LEU A 310 18.33 -6.11 7.05
CA LEU A 310 17.59 -4.95 6.53
C LEU A 310 18.38 -3.64 6.66
N ARG A 311 19.22 -3.52 7.69
CA ARG A 311 20.17 -2.40 7.88
C ARG A 311 21.22 -2.37 6.79
N ASP A 312 21.83 -3.52 6.54
CA ASP A 312 22.97 -3.66 5.65
C ASP A 312 22.51 -3.75 4.17
N ASN A 313 21.20 -3.95 3.93
CA ASN A 313 20.57 -3.97 2.61
C ASN A 313 19.42 -2.95 2.57
N PRO A 314 19.71 -1.63 2.58
CA PRO A 314 18.68 -0.59 2.53
C PRO A 314 17.84 -0.67 1.24
N ASP A 315 18.35 -1.29 0.17
CA ASP A 315 17.62 -1.54 -1.08
C ASP A 315 16.79 -2.84 -1.06
N PHE A 316 16.86 -3.66 0.00
CA PHE A 316 15.82 -4.66 0.26
C PHE A 316 14.45 -4.00 0.40
N THR A 317 14.46 -2.72 0.79
CA THR A 317 13.30 -1.83 0.88
C THR A 317 13.01 -1.09 -0.42
N GLU A 318 13.87 -1.22 -1.46
CA GLU A 318 13.48 -0.82 -2.82
C GLU A 318 12.28 -1.69 -3.19
N ILE A 319 11.16 -1.00 -3.16
CA ILE A 319 9.88 -1.51 -2.74
C ILE A 319 9.52 -2.75 -3.55
N SER A 320 9.18 -3.83 -2.84
CA SER A 320 8.50 -4.98 -3.46
C SER A 320 7.46 -4.45 -4.42
N ASN A 321 7.54 -4.86 -5.68
CA ASN A 321 6.64 -4.36 -6.70
C ASN A 321 5.57 -5.42 -6.96
N VAL A 322 4.55 -5.07 -7.75
CA VAL A 322 3.43 -5.99 -7.95
C VAL A 322 3.87 -7.35 -8.53
N CYS A 323 4.98 -7.40 -9.29
CA CYS A 323 5.52 -8.64 -9.85
C CYS A 323 5.88 -9.69 -8.77
N ASP A 324 6.26 -9.28 -7.56
CA ASP A 324 6.59 -10.23 -6.47
C ASP A 324 5.38 -11.04 -5.99
N THR A 325 4.18 -10.51 -6.22
CA THR A 325 2.90 -11.16 -5.90
C THR A 325 2.15 -11.63 -7.15
N CYS A 326 2.74 -11.47 -8.32
CA CYS A 326 2.13 -11.82 -9.60
C CYS A 326 2.22 -13.35 -9.81
N PRO A 327 1.11 -14.02 -10.16
CA PRO A 327 1.10 -15.46 -10.40
C PRO A 327 1.64 -15.85 -11.80
N ARG A 328 1.93 -14.87 -12.67
CA ARG A 328 2.31 -15.11 -14.07
C ARG A 328 3.79 -15.41 -14.24
N ILE A 329 4.10 -16.18 -15.27
CA ILE A 329 5.46 -16.59 -15.63
C ILE A 329 6.11 -15.51 -16.48
N ILE A 330 7.25 -15.00 -16.01
CA ILE A 330 8.13 -14.10 -16.77
C ILE A 330 9.14 -14.97 -17.53
N GLY A 331 9.40 -14.65 -18.80
CA GLY A 331 10.36 -15.37 -19.64
C GLY A 331 9.83 -16.68 -20.20
N SER A 332 8.51 -16.83 -20.40
CA SER A 332 7.92 -18.10 -20.86
C SER A 332 8.10 -18.33 -22.38
N LYS A 333 7.04 -18.12 -23.18
CA LYS A 333 7.00 -18.29 -24.64
C LYS A 333 6.60 -17.00 -25.35
N SER A 334 6.02 -16.05 -24.62
CA SER A 334 5.58 -14.77 -25.17
C SER A 334 6.74 -13.79 -25.30
N THR A 335 6.65 -12.88 -26.28
CA THR A 335 7.60 -11.79 -26.48
C THR A 335 6.84 -10.59 -27.03
N MET A 336 7.05 -9.42 -26.44
CA MET A 336 6.40 -8.18 -26.85
C MET A 336 7.02 -7.69 -28.15
N THR A 337 6.31 -7.92 -29.26
CA THR A 337 6.67 -7.44 -30.60
C THR A 337 5.95 -6.16 -31.00
N ARG A 338 4.87 -5.82 -30.31
CA ARG A 338 4.15 -4.55 -30.42
C ARG A 338 3.41 -4.26 -29.12
N VAL A 339 3.11 -2.99 -28.88
CA VAL A 339 2.21 -2.58 -27.80
C VAL A 339 0.76 -2.83 -28.22
N LYS A 340 0.01 -3.48 -27.34
CA LYS A 340 -1.42 -3.75 -27.46
C LYS A 340 -2.18 -2.88 -26.47
N ARG A 341 -3.31 -2.34 -26.90
CA ARG A 341 -4.32 -1.76 -26.01
C ARG A 341 -5.12 -2.87 -25.34
N ASP A 342 -5.75 -2.56 -24.22
CA ASP A 342 -6.47 -3.55 -23.39
C ASP A 342 -7.58 -4.33 -24.13
N TYR A 343 -8.14 -3.77 -25.22
CA TYR A 343 -9.15 -4.44 -26.04
C TYR A 343 -8.57 -5.31 -27.17
N GLU A 344 -7.27 -5.24 -27.43
CA GLU A 344 -6.63 -5.90 -28.57
C GLU A 344 -6.28 -7.35 -28.24
N GLY A 345 -7.26 -8.23 -28.41
CA GLY A 345 -7.13 -9.66 -28.17
C GLY A 345 -7.37 -10.02 -26.71
N LEU A 346 -7.24 -11.32 -26.40
CA LEU A 346 -7.43 -11.85 -25.07
C LEU A 346 -6.09 -12.40 -24.56
N PRO A 347 -5.51 -11.85 -23.47
CA PRO A 347 -4.32 -12.42 -22.89
C PRO A 347 -4.58 -13.83 -22.34
N ASN A 348 -3.61 -14.73 -22.46
CA ASN A 348 -3.63 -15.99 -21.72
C ASN A 348 -3.31 -15.73 -20.24
N MET A 349 -3.64 -16.67 -19.35
CA MET A 349 -3.51 -16.48 -17.89
C MET A 349 -2.10 -16.75 -17.34
N ASP A 350 -1.28 -17.49 -18.08
CA ASP A 350 -0.01 -18.04 -17.57
C ASP A 350 1.15 -17.08 -17.82
N ASP A 351 1.26 -16.55 -19.04
CA ASP A 351 2.38 -15.71 -19.45
C ASP A 351 2.28 -14.29 -18.89
N CYS A 352 3.42 -13.64 -18.68
CA CYS A 352 3.49 -12.23 -18.30
C CYS A 352 2.75 -11.34 -19.31
N LEU A 353 1.86 -10.47 -18.81
CA LEU A 353 1.08 -9.56 -19.66
C LEU A 353 1.97 -8.58 -20.46
N ILE A 354 3.11 -8.18 -19.91
CA ILE A 354 4.10 -7.35 -20.62
C ILE A 354 4.62 -8.12 -21.84
N GLU A 355 5.07 -9.37 -21.65
CA GLU A 355 5.59 -10.19 -22.74
C GLU A 355 4.51 -10.55 -23.77
N GLN A 356 3.23 -10.54 -23.40
CA GLN A 356 2.11 -10.70 -24.32
C GLN A 356 1.78 -9.43 -25.13
N GLY A 357 2.42 -8.29 -24.82
CA GLY A 357 2.27 -7.03 -25.53
C GLY A 357 1.49 -5.94 -24.79
N TYR A 358 1.01 -6.16 -23.57
CA TYR A 358 0.20 -5.19 -22.84
C TYR A 358 1.04 -4.32 -21.89
N ILE A 359 0.66 -3.05 -21.72
CA ILE A 359 1.29 -2.18 -20.74
C ILE A 359 0.79 -2.54 -19.34
N CYS A 360 1.62 -3.22 -18.55
CA CYS A 360 1.33 -3.56 -17.16
C CYS A 360 2.28 -2.80 -16.23
N MET A 361 1.79 -1.84 -15.46
CA MET A 361 2.58 -0.99 -14.56
C MET A 361 3.14 -1.73 -13.34
N GLY A 362 2.91 -3.03 -13.23
CA GLY A 362 3.31 -3.87 -12.09
C GLY A 362 4.76 -3.70 -11.62
N PRO A 363 5.78 -3.76 -12.49
CA PRO A 363 7.19 -3.68 -12.07
C PRO A 363 7.59 -2.29 -11.54
N VAL A 364 6.82 -1.25 -11.86
CA VAL A 364 7.07 0.14 -11.41
C VAL A 364 6.09 0.62 -10.35
N THR A 365 5.20 -0.27 -9.87
CA THR A 365 4.16 0.03 -8.88
C THR A 365 4.45 -0.69 -7.57
N LYS A 366 4.25 0.00 -6.44
CA LYS A 366 4.40 -0.62 -5.11
C LYS A 366 3.49 -1.85 -4.97
N ALA A 367 3.98 -2.90 -4.33
CA ALA A 367 3.17 -4.07 -3.96
C ALA A 367 2.12 -3.72 -2.91
N GLY A 368 1.45 -4.74 -2.34
CA GLY A 368 0.48 -4.57 -1.25
C GLY A 368 -0.96 -4.89 -1.65
N CYS A 369 -1.31 -4.73 -2.93
CA CYS A 369 -2.62 -5.18 -3.42
C CYS A 369 -2.72 -6.71 -3.55
N GLY A 370 -1.57 -7.39 -3.75
CA GLY A 370 -1.51 -8.82 -4.04
C GLY A 370 -1.78 -9.16 -5.51
N GLY A 371 -1.57 -8.21 -6.42
CA GLY A 371 -1.74 -8.44 -7.87
C GLY A 371 -3.18 -8.65 -8.33
N LEU A 372 -4.19 -8.12 -7.61
CA LEU A 372 -5.62 -8.38 -7.86
C LEU A 372 -6.03 -8.23 -9.32
N CYS A 373 -5.61 -7.14 -9.98
CA CYS A 373 -5.88 -6.91 -11.41
C CYS A 373 -5.40 -8.09 -12.27
N ILE A 374 -4.19 -8.55 -12.01
CA ILE A 374 -3.52 -9.57 -12.80
C ILE A 374 -4.21 -10.93 -12.63
N THR A 375 -4.75 -11.21 -11.44
CA THR A 375 -5.51 -12.44 -11.15
C THR A 375 -6.84 -12.53 -11.91
N VAL A 376 -7.39 -11.39 -12.37
CA VAL A 376 -8.59 -11.33 -13.22
C VAL A 376 -8.25 -11.01 -14.68
N ASN A 377 -7.03 -11.35 -15.11
CA ASN A 377 -6.55 -11.18 -16.48
C ASN A 377 -6.45 -9.75 -17.00
N THR A 378 -6.23 -8.75 -16.12
CA THR A 378 -6.04 -7.36 -16.54
C THR A 378 -4.69 -6.78 -16.09
N PRO A 379 -4.02 -5.95 -16.89
CA PRO A 379 -2.75 -5.33 -16.50
C PRO A 379 -2.88 -4.48 -15.23
N CYS A 380 -1.82 -4.44 -14.42
CA CYS A 380 -1.75 -3.49 -13.32
C CYS A 380 -1.75 -2.05 -13.88
N SER A 381 -2.64 -1.20 -13.37
CA SER A 381 -2.70 0.21 -13.78
C SER A 381 -1.86 1.16 -12.92
N GLY A 382 -1.29 0.68 -11.80
CA GLY A 382 -0.39 1.49 -10.97
C GLY A 382 -1.01 2.22 -9.78
N CYS A 383 -2.19 1.78 -9.32
CA CYS A 383 -2.96 2.54 -8.33
C CYS A 383 -2.37 2.63 -6.91
N TYR A 384 -1.35 1.83 -6.58
CA TYR A 384 -0.64 1.87 -5.29
C TYR A 384 0.53 2.88 -5.28
N GLY A 385 0.74 3.59 -6.41
CA GLY A 385 1.81 4.57 -6.57
C GLY A 385 3.13 3.96 -7.00
N GLN A 386 4.07 4.84 -7.35
CA GLN A 386 5.36 4.49 -7.93
C GLN A 386 6.33 3.90 -6.91
N THR A 387 7.18 2.97 -7.34
CA THR A 387 8.29 2.47 -6.51
C THR A 387 9.48 3.45 -6.43
N LYS A 388 9.59 4.42 -7.33
CA LYS A 388 10.60 5.49 -7.31
C LYS A 388 9.96 6.80 -7.78
N TRP A 389 10.26 7.89 -7.07
CA TRP A 389 9.75 9.24 -7.31
C TRP A 389 10.81 10.14 -7.96
N GLY A 390 10.39 11.27 -8.53
CA GLY A 390 11.26 12.29 -9.14
C GLY A 390 11.88 11.83 -10.47
N VAL A 391 11.20 10.93 -11.18
CA VAL A 391 11.68 10.29 -12.42
C VAL A 391 10.58 10.30 -13.46
N ASN A 392 10.94 10.41 -14.73
CA ASN A 392 9.99 10.24 -15.83
C ASN A 392 9.47 8.78 -15.80
N GLN A 393 8.19 8.61 -15.48
CA GLN A 393 7.64 7.27 -15.25
C GLN A 393 7.55 6.44 -16.54
N ALA A 394 7.31 7.08 -17.69
CA ALA A 394 7.26 6.42 -18.99
C ALA A 394 8.63 5.84 -19.35
N GLU A 395 9.69 6.66 -19.25
CA GLU A 395 11.06 6.22 -19.49
C GLU A 395 11.48 5.12 -18.52
N ARG A 396 11.17 5.30 -17.23
CA ARG A 396 11.46 4.30 -16.20
C ARG A 396 10.75 2.97 -16.48
N PHE A 397 9.49 3.02 -16.88
CA PHE A 397 8.76 1.83 -17.28
C PHE A 397 9.47 1.13 -18.43
N ALA A 398 9.78 1.87 -19.51
CA ALA A 398 10.46 1.33 -20.68
C ALA A 398 11.82 0.70 -20.33
N ASP A 399 12.66 1.40 -19.57
CA ASP A 399 13.97 0.90 -19.12
C ASP A 399 13.83 -0.36 -18.27
N THR A 400 12.81 -0.42 -17.41
CA THR A 400 12.55 -1.58 -16.55
C THR A 400 12.12 -2.79 -17.38
N VAL A 401 11.18 -2.59 -18.33
CA VAL A 401 10.65 -3.72 -19.10
C VAL A 401 11.65 -4.29 -20.10
N LEU A 402 12.43 -3.42 -20.77
CA LEU A 402 13.47 -3.84 -21.71
C LEU A 402 14.59 -4.62 -21.02
N LYS A 403 14.85 -4.33 -19.74
CA LYS A 403 15.89 -5.01 -18.96
C LYS A 403 15.45 -6.36 -18.40
N GLN A 404 14.17 -6.50 -18.02
CA GLN A 404 13.71 -7.62 -17.18
C GLN A 404 12.73 -8.58 -17.86
N PHE A 405 12.23 -8.26 -19.05
CA PHE A 405 11.16 -9.01 -19.71
C PHE A 405 11.50 -9.27 -21.18
N ASN A 406 10.86 -10.28 -21.77
CA ASN A 406 10.98 -10.56 -23.20
C ASN A 406 10.28 -9.48 -24.04
N VAL A 407 11.02 -8.42 -24.38
CA VAL A 407 10.57 -7.30 -25.21
C VAL A 407 11.51 -7.14 -26.41
N SER A 408 10.98 -7.21 -27.63
CA SER A 408 11.78 -7.07 -28.87
C SER A 408 11.74 -5.67 -29.47
N LEU A 409 11.07 -4.72 -28.82
CA LEU A 409 10.98 -3.32 -29.23
C LEU A 409 12.19 -2.52 -28.71
N SER A 410 12.54 -1.43 -29.39
CA SER A 410 13.40 -0.41 -28.78
C SER A 410 12.62 0.44 -27.76
N LYS A 411 13.32 1.21 -26.92
CA LYS A 411 12.69 2.16 -25.98
C LYS A 411 11.80 3.16 -26.71
N ASP A 412 12.31 3.74 -27.79
CA ASP A 412 11.60 4.74 -28.59
C ASP A 412 10.38 4.14 -29.28
N ASP A 413 10.51 2.93 -29.86
CA ASP A 413 9.39 2.24 -30.51
C ASP A 413 8.28 1.85 -29.53
N LEU A 414 8.66 1.43 -28.31
CA LEU A 414 7.70 1.09 -27.26
C LEU A 414 6.90 2.34 -26.84
N LEU A 415 7.59 3.44 -26.55
CA LEU A 415 6.95 4.67 -26.09
C LEU A 415 6.13 5.34 -27.19
N ALA A 416 6.60 5.35 -28.44
CA ALA A 416 5.88 5.93 -29.57
C ALA A 416 4.56 5.20 -29.89
N GLN A 417 4.43 3.93 -29.51
CA GLN A 417 3.19 3.17 -29.70
C GLN A 417 2.12 3.51 -28.64
N VAL A 418 2.49 4.12 -27.51
CA VAL A 418 1.53 4.53 -26.47
C VAL A 418 0.86 5.85 -26.85
N LYS A 419 -0.45 5.80 -27.13
CA LYS A 419 -1.21 6.96 -27.64
C LYS A 419 -1.50 8.03 -26.60
N ASP A 420 -1.59 7.64 -25.33
CA ASP A 420 -1.82 8.56 -24.21
C ASP A 420 -0.77 8.28 -23.12
N PRO A 421 0.45 8.84 -23.23
CA PRO A 421 1.50 8.60 -22.27
C PRO A 421 1.12 9.05 -20.86
N ILE A 422 0.50 10.22 -20.70
CA ILE A 422 0.16 10.77 -19.39
C ILE A 422 -0.93 9.93 -18.72
N GLY A 423 -2.03 9.62 -19.43
CA GLY A 423 -3.11 8.78 -18.89
C GLY A 423 -2.73 7.30 -18.70
N THR A 424 -1.61 6.85 -19.29
CA THR A 424 -1.08 5.49 -19.10
C THR A 424 -0.10 5.43 -17.93
N PHE A 425 0.92 6.29 -17.95
CA PHE A 425 2.03 6.21 -17.00
C PHE A 425 1.70 6.98 -15.72
N GLU A 426 1.13 8.18 -15.80
CA GLU A 426 0.89 9.06 -14.66
C GLU A 426 -0.57 9.05 -14.15
N LYS A 427 -1.34 8.03 -14.54
CA LYS A 427 -2.78 7.89 -14.24
C LYS A 427 -3.16 8.16 -12.79
N PHE A 428 -2.29 7.80 -11.85
CA PHE A 428 -2.55 7.89 -10.41
C PHE A 428 -1.66 8.91 -9.69
N THR A 429 -0.73 9.55 -10.39
CA THR A 429 0.40 10.26 -9.77
C THR A 429 0.68 11.64 -10.36
N LEU A 430 0.00 12.04 -11.44
CA LEU A 430 0.28 13.32 -12.12
C LEU A 430 0.20 14.55 -11.20
N ALA A 431 -0.74 14.56 -10.27
CA ALA A 431 -0.90 15.70 -9.36
C ALA A 431 0.17 15.75 -8.25
N SER A 432 0.95 14.69 -8.09
CA SER A 432 1.99 14.62 -7.08
C SER A 432 3.21 15.44 -7.48
N ARG A 433 3.66 16.37 -6.61
CA ARG A 433 5.00 17.01 -6.74
C ARG A 433 6.17 16.03 -6.74
N LYS A 434 5.93 14.79 -6.32
CA LYS A 434 6.92 13.70 -6.33
C LYS A 434 7.01 13.04 -7.71
N GLY A 435 6.13 13.36 -8.67
CA GLY A 435 6.24 12.90 -10.06
C GLY A 435 7.49 13.44 -10.75
N GLY A 436 7.82 12.91 -11.93
CA GLY A 436 8.96 13.37 -12.72
C GLY A 436 8.60 13.88 -14.12
N VAL A 437 7.40 14.43 -14.26
CA VAL A 437 6.91 15.09 -15.48
C VAL A 437 6.74 16.58 -15.22
#